data_AF-A0AAU6U2G3-F1
#
_entry.id   AF-A0AAU6U2G3-F1
#
_cell.length_a   1.000
_cell.length_b   1.000
_cell.length_c   1.000
_cell.angle_alpha   90.00
_cell.angle_beta   90.00
_cell.angle_gamma   90.00
#
_symmetry.space_group_name_H-M   'P 1'
#
loop_
_entity.id
_entity.type
_entity.pdbx_description
1 polymer ?
#
loop_
_entity_poly.entity_id
_entity_poly.type
_entity_poly.pdbx_seq_one_letter_code
_entity_poly.pdbx_strand_id
1 'polypeptide(L)' 'MSTERYLFLIKGTLVMAQPLAAPETGELLTSLLQQGFVVGPLQVWASNAEQALACYEQSAQQRAFSNVLAGASS' A
#
# COMPACT_ATOMS: atom_id res chain seq x y z
N MET A 1 9.95 -0.36 -19.95
CA MET A 1 8.90 -0.01 -18.99
C MET A 1 9.53 -0.13 -17.61
N SER A 2 9.85 0.99 -16.97
CA SER A 2 10.52 1.01 -15.67
C SER A 2 9.48 0.78 -14.58
N THR A 3 9.50 -0.39 -13.95
CA THR A 3 8.69 -0.67 -12.77
C THR A 3 9.38 -0.08 -11.55
N GLU A 4 8.63 0.72 -10.78
CA GLU A 4 9.11 1.34 -9.55
C GLU A 4 8.44 0.67 -8.36
N ARG A 5 9.08 0.78 -7.19
CA ARG A 5 8.56 0.23 -5.96
C ARG A 5 7.63 1.25 -5.32
N TYR A 6 6.41 0.84 -5.00
CA TYR A 6 5.41 1.66 -4.33
C TYR A 6 5.19 1.19 -2.90
N LEU A 7 5.12 2.17 -2.00
CA LEU A 7 4.63 2.01 -0.63
C LEU A 7 3.17 2.43 -0.54
N PHE A 8 2.47 1.86 0.42
CA PHE A 8 1.09 2.23 0.73
C PHE A 8 1.03 2.90 2.08
N LEU A 9 0.40 4.07 2.12
CA LEU A 9 0.10 4.79 3.35
C LEU A 9 -1.40 4.68 3.61
N ILE A 10 -1.75 4.22 4.80
CA ILE A 10 -3.12 3.87 5.17
C ILE A 10 -3.54 4.79 6.31
N LYS A 11 -4.73 5.38 6.21
CA LYS A 11 -5.35 6.15 7.30
C LYS A 11 -6.85 5.91 7.27
N GLY A 12 -7.33 5.04 8.16
CA GLY A 12 -8.72 4.56 8.13
C GLY A 12 -9.00 3.81 6.83
N THR A 13 -9.90 4.34 6.01
CA THR A 13 -10.27 3.78 4.69
C THR A 13 -9.47 4.38 3.53
N LEU A 14 -8.67 5.43 3.79
CA LEU A 14 -7.87 6.07 2.75
C LEU A 14 -6.55 5.31 2.58
N VAL A 15 -6.28 4.88 1.35
CA VAL A 15 -5.01 4.25 0.94
C VAL A 15 -4.37 5.13 -0.13
N MET A 16 -3.13 5.52 0.08
CA MET A 16 -2.33 6.27 -0.89
C MET A 16 -1.10 5.47 -1.30
N ALA A 17 -0.88 5.35 -2.61
CA ALA A 17 0.34 4.77 -3.17
C ALA A 17 1.41 5.86 -3.35
N GLN A 18 2.61 5.63 -2.85
CA GLN A 18 3.74 6.55 -2.94
C GLN A 18 4.94 5.85 -3.61
N PRO A 19 5.49 6.41 -4.71
CA PRO A 19 6.65 5.85 -5.39
C PRO A 19 7.92 6.09 -4.57
N LEU A 20 8.72 5.05 -4.34
CA LEU A 20 9.99 5.15 -3.61
C LEU A 20 11.10 5.87 -4.39
N ALA A 21 10.94 5.96 -5.71
CA ALA A 21 11.94 6.51 -6.61
C ALA A 21 11.93 8.04 -6.67
N ALA A 22 10.85 8.69 -6.20
CA ALA A 22 10.81 10.15 -6.15
C ALA A 22 11.62 10.65 -4.94
N PRO A 23 12.61 11.54 -5.13
CA PRO A 23 13.48 12.01 -4.05
C PRO A 23 12.70 12.77 -2.96
N GLU A 24 11.59 13.41 -3.34
CA GLU A 24 10.69 14.15 -2.45
C GLU A 24 9.81 13.22 -1.58
N THR A 25 9.75 11.92 -1.91
CA THR A 25 8.94 10.94 -1.16
C THR A 25 9.38 10.83 0.29
N GLY A 26 10.67 11.02 0.61
CA GLY A 26 11.16 10.91 1.99
C GLY A 26 10.52 11.93 2.94
N GLU A 27 10.49 13.20 2.54
CA GLU A 27 9.92 14.29 3.33
C GLU A 27 8.39 14.21 3.40
N LEU A 28 7.76 13.88 2.27
CA LEU A 28 6.31 13.71 2.19
C LEU A 28 5.84 12.50 3.02
N LEU A 29 6.57 11.39 2.98
CA LEU A 29 6.28 10.20 3.79
C LEU A 29 6.46 10.47 5.27
N THR A 30 7.50 11.22 5.67
CA THR A 30 7.70 11.63 7.06
C THR A 30 6.54 12.51 7.54
N SER A 31 6.11 13.46 6.71
CA SER A 31 4.97 14.34 7.03
C SER A 31 3.66 13.56 7.15
N LEU A 32 3.40 12.61 6.24
CA LEU A 32 2.21 11.76 6.30
C LEU A 32 2.23 10.84 7.53
N LEU A 33 3.37 10.25 7.87
CA LEU A 33 3.54 9.46 9.09
C LEU A 33 3.22 10.30 10.34
N GLN A 34 3.71 11.53 10.41
CA GLN A 34 3.42 12.45 11.53
C GLN A 34 1.93 12.85 11.60
N GLN A 35 1.24 12.91 10.47
CA GLN A 35 -0.21 13.14 10.41
C GLN A 35 -1.05 11.90 10.80
N GLY A 36 -0.41 10.78 11.15
CA GLY A 36 -1.06 9.54 11.58
C GLY A 36 -1.40 8.58 10.44
N PHE A 37 -0.77 8.71 9.27
CA PHE A 37 -0.77 7.62 8.30
C PHE A 37 0.15 6.50 8.78
N VAL A 38 -0.25 5.26 8.53
CA VAL A 38 0.58 4.08 8.80
C VAL A 38 1.08 3.50 7.48
N VAL A 39 2.34 3.09 7.46
CA VAL A 39 2.91 2.40 6.30
C VAL A 39 2.39 0.97 6.29
N GLY A 40 1.74 0.60 5.18
CA GLY A 40 1.29 -0.76 4.93
C GLY A 40 2.48 -1.72 4.83
N PRO A 41 2.33 -2.97 5.31
CA PRO A 41 3.42 -3.96 5.28
C PRO A 41 3.67 -4.50 3.87
N LEU A 42 2.82 -4.18 2.90
CA LEU A 42 2.95 -4.64 1.52
C LEU A 42 3.63 -3.56 0.67
N GLN A 43 4.56 -3.99 -0.16
CA GLN A 43 5.19 -3.17 -1.19
C GLN A 43 4.93 -3.86 -2.53
N VAL A 44 4.56 -3.11 -3.55
CA VAL A 44 4.33 -3.67 -4.87
C VAL A 44 5.19 -2.96 -5.89
N TRP A 45 5.56 -3.70 -6.93
CA TRP A 45 6.21 -3.13 -8.10
C TRP A 45 5.14 -2.79 -9.11
N ALA A 46 5.10 -1.54 -9.53
CA ALA A 46 4.12 -1.06 -10.50
C ALA A 46 4.78 -0.05 -11.44
N SER A 47 4.20 0.12 -12.62
CA SER A 47 4.64 1.16 -13.55
C SER A 47 4.00 2.52 -13.25
N ASN A 48 2.92 2.54 -12.47
CA ASN A 48 2.21 3.75 -12.06
C ASN A 48 1.43 3.50 -10.74
N ALA A 49 0.95 4.59 -10.14
CA ALA A 49 0.21 4.54 -8.86
C ALA A 49 -1.12 3.76 -8.97
N GLU A 50 -1.80 3.81 -10.11
CA GLU A 50 -3.06 3.10 -10.33
C GLU A 50 -2.87 1.57 -10.33
N GLN A 51 -1.85 1.06 -11.03
CA GLN A 51 -1.47 -0.35 -10.97
C GLN A 51 -1.05 -0.74 -9.57
N ALA A 52 -0.32 0.13 -8.87
CA ALA A 52 0.10 -0.13 -7.50
C ALA A 52 -1.13 -0.33 -6.59
N LEU A 53 -2.10 0.58 -6.66
CA LEU A 53 -3.36 0.50 -5.91
C LEU A 53 -4.14 -0.77 -6.27
N ALA A 54 -4.30 -1.09 -7.55
CA ALA A 54 -5.00 -2.30 -7.99
C ALA A 54 -4.34 -3.59 -7.47
N CYS A 55 -3.00 -3.68 -7.52
CA CYS A 55 -2.25 -4.81 -6.97
C CYS A 55 -2.38 -4.89 -5.45
N TYR A 56 -2.38 -3.75 -4.76
CA TYR A 56 -2.56 -3.69 -3.31
C TYR A 56 -3.97 -4.12 -2.90
N GLU A 57 -5.01 -3.62 -3.58
CA GLU A 57 -6.40 -4.02 -3.33
C GLU A 57 -6.60 -5.51 -3.57
N GLN A 58 -6.07 -6.07 -4.65
CA GLN A 58 -6.13 -7.51 -4.89
C GLN A 58 -5.46 -8.30 -3.76
N SER A 59 -4.29 -7.85 -3.30
CA SER A 59 -3.55 -8.51 -2.21
C SER A 59 -4.26 -8.36 -0.85
N ALA A 60 -4.87 -7.20 -0.61
CA ALA A 60 -5.65 -6.92 0.58
C ALA A 60 -6.95 -7.73 0.61
N GLN A 61 -7.64 -7.83 -0.53
CA GLN A 61 -8.81 -8.70 -0.72
C GLN A 61 -8.43 -10.17 -0.53
N GLN A 62 -7.33 -10.64 -1.11
CA GLN A 62 -6.85 -12.01 -0.91
C GLN A 62 -6.52 -12.30 0.55
N ARG A 63 -5.91 -11.37 1.29
CA ARG A 63 -5.66 -11.51 2.72
C ARG A 63 -6.93 -11.49 3.55
N ALA A 64 -7.85 -10.56 3.28
CA ALA A 64 -9.13 -10.50 3.96
C ALA A 64 -9.93 -11.78 3.71
N PHE A 65 -9.98 -12.24 2.47
CA PHE A 65 -10.64 -13.48 2.07
C PHE A 65 -9.97 -14.71 2.69
N SER A 66 -8.63 -14.79 2.68
CA SER A 66 -7.89 -15.85 3.36
C SER A 66 -8.11 -15.84 4.86
N ASN A 67 -8.25 -14.66 5.49
CA ASN A 67 -8.53 -14.53 6.91
C ASN A 67 -9.97 -14.94 7.25
N VAL A 68 -10.93 -14.67 6.36
CA VAL A 68 -12.32 -15.17 6.48
C VAL A 68 -12.36 -16.69 6.34
N LEU A 69 -11.65 -17.25 5.36
CA LEU A 69 -11.55 -18.70 5.16
C LEU A 69 -10.83 -19.40 6.33
N ALA A 70 -9.75 -18.81 6.83
CA ALA A 70 -9.01 -19.33 7.99
C ALA A 70 -9.80 -19.18 9.31
N GLY A 71 -10.63 -18.12 9.42
CA GLY A 71 -11.50 -17.87 10.56
C GLY A 71 -12.80 -18.67 10.57
N ALA A 72 -13.10 -19.44 9.52
CA ALA A 72 -14.26 -20.35 9.45
C ALA A 72 -14.01 -21.72 10.10
N SER A 73 -12.95 -21.84 10.91
CA SER A 73 -12.60 -23.04 11.68
C SER A 73 -12.79 -22.78 13.18
N SER A 74 -14.02 -22.54 13.63
CA SER A 74 -14.38 -22.56 15.05
C SER A 74 -15.84 -22.94 15.24
#